data_AF-A0A5C4R0Q1-F1
#
_entry.id   AF-A0A5C4R0Q1-F1
#
_cell.length_a   1.000
_cell.length_b   1.000
_cell.length_c   1.000
_cell.angle_alpha   90.00
_cell.angle_beta   90.00
_cell.angle_gamma   90.00
#
_symmetry.space_group_name_H-M   'P 1'
#
loop_
_entity.id
_entity.type
_entity.pdbx_description
1 polymer ?
#
loop_
_entity_poly.entity_id
_entity_poly.type
_entity_poly.pdbx_seq_one_letter_code
_entity_poly.pdbx_strand_id
1 'polypeptide(L)'
;AVPASAYRPVVLVVLVAVAVFVLLRPRLGVVAVPARRTPVRVAAVVAVAGVGIALYDGLIGPGTGTFLVLAFTALVGADFVHGSAMAKVVNAGTNLGALVVFGVTGHVWWLLGAGMALCNIAGAVLGARMALRRGSGFVRVVLLVVVVALVAKLGHDQWVAR
;
A
#
# COMPACT_ATOMS: atom_id res chain seq x y z
N ALA A 1 -3.94 -25.57 7.11
CA ALA A 1 -4.06 -24.14 7.45
C ALA A 1 -2.78 -23.70 8.15
N VAL A 2 -2.11 -22.66 7.67
CA VAL A 2 -0.89 -22.13 8.30
C VAL A 2 -1.32 -21.35 9.56
N PRO A 3 -0.76 -21.63 10.75
CA PRO A 3 -1.23 -21.04 12.00
C PRO A 3 -0.96 -19.52 12.07
N ALA A 4 -1.96 -18.76 12.55
CA ALA A 4 -1.93 -17.29 12.65
C ALA A 4 -0.79 -16.75 13.55
N SER A 5 -0.22 -17.58 14.43
CA SER A 5 0.93 -17.25 15.28
C SER A 5 2.23 -17.06 14.48
N ALA A 6 2.37 -17.69 13.31
CA ALA A 6 3.55 -17.58 12.46
C ALA A 6 3.52 -16.33 11.55
N TYR A 7 2.35 -15.77 11.27
CA TYR A 7 2.20 -14.62 10.37
C TYR A 7 2.78 -13.32 10.94
N ARG A 8 2.56 -13.03 12.23
CA ARG A 8 3.02 -11.80 12.89
C ARG A 8 4.54 -11.61 12.85
N PRO A 9 5.39 -12.59 13.21
CA PRO A 9 6.85 -12.43 13.15
C PRO A 9 7.37 -12.31 11.71
N VAL A 10 6.79 -13.02 10.75
CA VAL A 10 7.19 -12.92 9.33
C VAL A 10 6.91 -11.52 8.78
N VAL A 11 5.73 -10.96 9.06
CA VAL A 11 5.39 -9.56 8.71
C VAL A 11 6.41 -8.58 9.28
N LEU A 12 6.75 -8.75 10.56
CA LEU A 12 7.68 -7.87 11.27
C LEU A 12 9.07 -7.91 10.62
N VAL A 13 9.59 -9.10 10.32
CA VAL A 13 10.90 -9.29 9.67
C VAL A 13 10.92 -8.67 8.29
N VAL A 14 9.87 -8.87 7.48
CA VAL A 14 9.77 -8.29 6.13
C VAL A 14 9.74 -6.76 6.19
N LEU A 15 8.97 -6.17 7.11
CA LEU A 15 8.91 -4.72 7.29
C LEU A 15 10.26 -4.13 7.74
N VAL A 16 10.94 -4.80 8.69
CA VAL A 16 12.26 -4.37 9.18
C VAL A 16 13.32 -4.47 8.08
N ALA A 17 13.34 -5.58 7.32
CA ALA A 17 14.28 -5.76 6.21
C ALA A 17 14.13 -4.65 5.15
N VAL A 18 12.89 -4.26 4.83
CA VAL A 18 12.66 -3.16 3.90
C VAL A 18 13.03 -1.81 4.50
N ALA A 19 12.71 -1.54 5.75
CA ALA A 19 13.12 -0.32 6.43
C ALA A 19 14.65 -0.15 6.40
N VAL A 20 15.40 -1.22 6.70
CA VAL A 20 16.86 -1.26 6.61
C VAL A 20 17.34 -1.03 5.17
N PHE A 21 16.76 -1.71 4.18
CA PHE A 21 17.11 -1.51 2.78
C PHE A 21 16.95 -0.05 2.32
N VAL A 22 15.85 0.61 2.73
CA VAL A 22 15.59 2.02 2.41
C VAL A 22 16.61 2.93 3.10
N LEU A 23 16.87 2.72 4.39
CA LEU A 23 17.84 3.50 5.16
C LEU A 23 19.26 3.40 4.59
N LEU A 24 19.63 2.22 4.08
CA LEU A 24 20.94 1.98 3.44
C LEU A 24 21.04 2.55 2.01
N ARG A 25 19.93 3.00 1.41
CA ARG A 25 19.87 3.52 0.03
C ARG A 25 19.26 4.94 -0.04
N PRO A 26 19.82 5.94 0.66
CA PRO A 26 19.22 7.28 0.80
C PRO A 26 19.16 8.10 -0.50
N ARG A 27 19.90 7.72 -1.56
CA ARG A 27 19.88 8.40 -2.87
C ARG A 27 18.92 7.78 -3.89
N LEU A 28 18.25 6.68 -3.54
CA LEU A 28 17.37 5.94 -4.43
C LEU A 28 16.09 6.77 -4.68
N GLY A 29 15.68 6.95 -5.94
CA GLY A 29 14.43 7.66 -6.28
C GLY A 29 14.43 9.19 -6.11
N VAL A 30 15.57 9.81 -5.76
CA VAL A 30 15.71 11.28 -5.58
C VAL A 30 15.80 12.01 -6.92
N VAL A 31 16.45 11.41 -7.92
CA VAL A 31 16.55 11.93 -9.28
C VAL A 31 16.08 10.83 -10.23
N ALA A 32 15.07 11.12 -11.05
CA ALA A 32 14.65 10.20 -12.11
C ALA A 32 15.84 9.92 -13.04
N VAL A 33 15.97 8.69 -13.54
CA VAL A 33 16.98 8.33 -14.54
C VAL A 33 16.25 8.02 -15.85
N PRO A 34 15.94 9.03 -16.69
CA PRO A 34 15.09 8.85 -17.87
C PRO A 34 15.65 7.82 -18.86
N ALA A 35 16.98 7.76 -18.99
CA ALA A 35 17.69 6.81 -19.87
C ALA A 35 17.40 5.33 -19.57
N ARG A 36 16.92 5.04 -18.34
CA ARG A 36 16.63 3.69 -17.85
C ARG A 36 15.16 3.29 -18.00
N ARG A 37 14.28 4.23 -18.38
CA ARG A 37 12.82 4.04 -18.46
C ARG A 37 12.39 3.62 -19.87
N THR A 38 12.80 2.43 -20.30
CA THR A 38 12.32 1.84 -21.56
C THR A 38 11.02 1.05 -21.33
N PRO A 39 10.08 1.03 -22.29
CA PRO A 39 8.81 0.31 -22.14
C PRO A 39 9.01 -1.20 -21.90
N VAL A 40 10.03 -1.80 -22.52
CA VAL A 40 10.41 -3.21 -22.30
C VAL A 40 10.84 -3.45 -20.86
N ARG A 41 11.66 -2.55 -20.29
CA ARG A 41 12.13 -2.68 -18.90
C ARG A 41 11.01 -2.45 -17.89
N VAL A 42 10.11 -1.51 -18.16
CA VAL A 42 8.90 -1.31 -17.36
C VAL A 42 8.04 -2.58 -17.37
N ALA A 43 7.76 -3.13 -18.55
CA ALA A 43 6.96 -4.36 -18.68
C ALA A 43 7.61 -5.54 -17.95
N ALA A 44 8.93 -5.73 -18.10
CA ALA A 44 9.66 -6.79 -17.40
C ALA A 44 9.62 -6.63 -15.87
N VAL A 45 9.79 -5.41 -15.35
CA VAL A 45 9.73 -5.16 -13.90
C VAL A 45 8.31 -5.35 -13.38
N VAL A 46 7.28 -4.90 -14.10
CA VAL A 46 5.88 -5.15 -13.73
C VAL A 46 5.58 -6.65 -13.73
N ALA A 47 6.06 -7.39 -14.74
CA ALA A 47 5.84 -8.83 -14.83
C ALA A 47 6.55 -9.61 -13.71
N VAL A 48 7.79 -9.26 -13.36
CA VAL A 48 8.56 -10.02 -12.37
C VAL A 48 8.29 -9.52 -10.95
N ALA A 49 8.56 -8.24 -10.69
CA ALA A 49 8.40 -7.67 -9.35
C ALA A 49 6.93 -7.45 -9.01
N GLY A 50 6.10 -7.01 -9.97
CA GLY A 50 4.67 -6.83 -9.74
C GLY A 50 3.96 -8.14 -9.41
N VAL A 51 4.25 -9.25 -10.11
CA VAL A 51 3.67 -10.56 -9.79
C VAL A 51 4.16 -11.09 -8.43
N GLY A 52 5.47 -11.02 -8.16
CA GLY A 52 6.00 -11.47 -6.88
C GLY A 52 5.42 -10.69 -5.69
N ILE A 53 5.30 -9.37 -5.83
CA ILE A 53 4.71 -8.51 -4.81
C ILE A 53 3.18 -8.72 -4.73
N ALA A 54 2.49 -9.01 -5.83
CA ALA A 54 1.06 -9.32 -5.82
C ALA A 54 0.75 -10.63 -5.07
N LEU A 55 1.61 -11.65 -5.19
CA LEU A 55 1.49 -12.87 -4.40
C LEU A 55 1.69 -12.58 -2.90
N TYR A 56 2.69 -11.75 -2.57
CA TYR A 56 2.89 -11.28 -1.20
C TYR A 56 1.69 -10.47 -0.67
N ASP A 57 1.11 -9.61 -1.51
CA ASP A 57 -0.05 -8.79 -1.18
C ASP A 57 -1.26 -9.65 -0.83
N GLY A 58 -1.50 -10.70 -1.63
CA GLY A 58 -2.60 -11.64 -1.42
C GLY A 58 -2.45 -12.55 -0.20
N LEU A 59 -1.22 -12.86 0.23
CA LEU A 59 -0.99 -13.68 1.43
C LEU A 59 -0.90 -12.85 2.71
N ILE A 60 -0.16 -11.75 2.67
CA ILE A 60 0.27 -11.01 3.87
C ILE A 60 -0.29 -9.57 3.82
N GLY A 61 0.05 -8.80 2.79
CA GLY A 61 -0.52 -7.46 2.51
C GLY A 61 0.16 -6.19 3.07
N PRO A 62 0.93 -6.17 4.19
CA PRO A 62 1.44 -4.92 4.73
C PRO A 62 2.69 -4.46 3.97
N GLY A 63 2.75 -3.17 3.64
CA GLY A 63 3.92 -2.57 2.99
C GLY A 63 4.02 -2.82 1.48
N THR A 64 3.05 -3.53 0.87
CA THR A 64 3.01 -3.80 -0.58
C THR A 64 3.20 -2.54 -1.43
N GLY A 65 2.50 -1.46 -1.06
CA GLY A 65 2.63 -0.16 -1.73
C GLY A 65 4.07 0.36 -1.69
N THR A 66 4.71 0.31 -0.52
CA THR A 66 6.12 0.72 -0.36
C THR A 66 7.06 -0.19 -1.18
N PHE A 67 6.81 -1.50 -1.22
CA PHE A 67 7.63 -2.43 -2.01
C PHE A 67 7.52 -2.18 -3.51
N LEU A 68 6.31 -1.93 -4.01
CA LEU A 68 6.09 -1.54 -5.40
C LEU A 68 6.79 -0.22 -5.74
N VAL A 69 6.69 0.79 -4.86
CA VAL A 69 7.39 2.07 -5.05
C VAL A 69 8.90 1.86 -5.11
N LEU A 70 9.47 1.05 -4.20
CA LEU A 70 10.90 0.76 -4.18
C LEU A 70 11.33 -0.06 -5.41
N ALA A 71 10.53 -1.04 -5.82
CA ALA A 71 10.79 -1.83 -7.02
C ALA A 71 10.80 -0.94 -8.27
N PHE A 72 9.81 -0.05 -8.45
CA PHE A 72 9.79 0.85 -9.61
C PHE A 72 10.89 1.91 -9.55
N THR A 73 11.18 2.48 -8.39
CA THR A 73 12.26 3.47 -8.26
C THR A 73 13.64 2.83 -8.49
N ALA A 74 13.92 1.65 -7.93
CA ALA A 74 15.19 0.95 -8.10
C ALA A 74 15.36 0.32 -9.49
N LEU A 75 14.33 -0.38 -9.98
CA LEU A 75 14.41 -1.22 -11.17
C LEU A 75 13.94 -0.53 -12.43
N VAL A 76 13.05 0.46 -12.37
CA VAL A 76 12.66 1.26 -13.55
C VAL A 76 13.44 2.57 -13.61
N GLY A 77 13.94 3.07 -12.47
CA GLY A 77 14.59 4.38 -12.39
C GLY A 77 13.60 5.54 -12.30
N ALA A 78 12.36 5.25 -11.87
CA ALA A 78 11.37 6.27 -11.57
C ALA A 78 11.80 7.08 -10.34
N ASP A 79 11.37 8.34 -10.26
CA ASP A 79 11.37 9.07 -8.99
C ASP A 79 10.28 8.51 -8.05
N PHE A 80 10.32 8.85 -6.76
CA PHE A 80 9.34 8.37 -5.78
C PHE A 80 7.90 8.74 -6.12
N VAL A 81 7.66 9.88 -6.77
CA VAL A 81 6.31 10.35 -7.11
C VAL A 81 5.72 9.46 -8.21
N HIS A 82 6.47 9.25 -9.29
CA HIS A 82 6.13 8.35 -10.37
C HIS A 82 6.04 6.90 -9.91
N GLY A 83 6.98 6.45 -9.08
CA GLY A 83 6.95 5.12 -8.48
C GLY A 83 5.68 4.90 -7.65
N SER A 84 5.27 5.91 -6.87
CA SER A 84 4.01 5.91 -6.11
C SER A 84 2.78 5.85 -7.00
N ALA A 85 2.77 6.58 -8.11
CA ALA A 85 1.69 6.50 -9.08
C ALA A 85 1.59 5.08 -9.69
N MET A 86 2.71 4.50 -10.15
CA MET A 86 2.75 3.15 -10.72
C MET A 86 2.33 2.09 -9.69
N ALA A 87 2.81 2.19 -8.46
CA ALA A 87 2.45 1.29 -7.37
C ALA A 87 0.95 1.29 -7.07
N LYS A 88 0.30 2.46 -7.08
CA LYS A 88 -1.15 2.57 -6.86
C LYS A 88 -1.96 1.87 -7.96
N VAL A 89 -1.53 1.99 -9.22
CA VAL A 89 -2.19 1.31 -10.35
C VAL A 89 -2.09 -0.21 -10.21
N VAL A 90 -0.91 -0.73 -9.89
CA VAL A 90 -0.72 -2.18 -9.70
C VAL A 90 -1.53 -2.68 -8.52
N ASN A 91 -1.50 -1.96 -7.38
CA ASN A 91 -2.25 -2.33 -6.19
C ASN A 91 -3.78 -2.29 -6.44
N ALA A 92 -4.27 -1.36 -7.24
CA ALA A 92 -5.67 -1.38 -7.67
C ALA A 92 -5.98 -2.63 -8.53
N GLY A 93 -5.06 -2.99 -9.44
CA GLY A 93 -5.17 -4.19 -10.25
C GLY A 93 -5.18 -5.49 -9.43
N THR A 94 -4.31 -5.62 -8.42
CA THR A 94 -4.27 -6.81 -7.56
C THR A 94 -5.54 -6.94 -6.73
N ASN A 95 -6.05 -5.85 -6.17
CA ASN A 95 -7.33 -5.84 -5.44
C ASN A 95 -8.52 -6.15 -6.35
N LEU A 96 -8.53 -5.65 -7.58
CA LEU A 96 -9.58 -5.97 -8.55
C LEU A 96 -9.53 -7.45 -8.98
N GLY A 97 -8.33 -7.99 -9.18
CA GLY A 97 -8.13 -9.42 -9.42
C GLY A 97 -8.63 -10.28 -8.26
N ALA A 98 -8.31 -9.89 -7.02
CA ALA A 98 -8.81 -10.55 -5.83
C ALA A 98 -10.36 -10.50 -5.76
N LEU A 99 -10.97 -9.36 -6.06
CA LEU A 99 -12.43 -9.22 -6.10
C LEU A 99 -13.07 -10.17 -7.14
N VAL A 100 -12.48 -10.29 -8.33
CA VAL A 100 -12.97 -11.21 -9.37
C VAL A 100 -12.85 -12.66 -8.91
N VAL A 101 -11.69 -13.07 -8.37
CA VAL A 101 -11.46 -14.44 -7.90
C VAL A 101 -12.39 -14.79 -6.74
N PHE A 102 -12.51 -13.91 -5.73
CA PHE A 102 -13.43 -14.13 -4.63
C PHE A 102 -14.89 -14.09 -5.08
N GLY A 103 -15.21 -13.27 -6.07
CA GLY A 103 -16.53 -13.17 -6.68
C GLY A 103 -16.94 -14.47 -7.36
N VAL A 104 -16.07 -15.05 -8.19
CA VAL A 104 -16.29 -16.33 -8.89
C VAL A 104 -16.36 -17.50 -7.90
N THR A 105 -15.56 -17.47 -6.84
CA THR A 105 -15.55 -18.52 -5.82
C THR A 105 -16.68 -18.40 -4.78
N GLY A 106 -17.54 -17.38 -4.87
CA GLY A 106 -18.69 -17.20 -3.99
C GLY A 106 -18.38 -16.67 -2.59
N HIS A 107 -17.15 -16.20 -2.34
CA HIS A 107 -16.71 -15.71 -1.03
C HIS A 107 -16.85 -14.18 -0.90
N VAL A 108 -17.75 -13.56 -1.66
CA VAL A 108 -17.97 -12.09 -1.65
C VAL A 108 -19.37 -11.76 -1.17
N TRP A 109 -19.41 -10.99 -0.08
CA TRP A 109 -20.64 -10.35 0.41
C TRP A 109 -20.91 -9.09 -0.41
N TRP A 110 -21.49 -9.24 -1.60
CA TRP A 110 -21.64 -8.15 -2.59
C TRP A 110 -22.30 -6.90 -2.04
N LEU A 111 -23.36 -7.04 -1.23
CA LEU A 111 -24.05 -5.89 -0.65
C LEU A 111 -23.17 -5.12 0.35
N LEU A 112 -22.45 -5.86 1.21
CA LEU A 112 -21.50 -5.27 2.17
C LEU A 112 -20.33 -4.62 1.43
N GLY A 113 -19.76 -5.30 0.43
CA GLY A 113 -18.68 -4.79 -0.40
C GLY A 113 -19.07 -3.51 -1.16
N ALA A 114 -20.26 -3.48 -1.76
CA ALA A 114 -20.79 -2.29 -2.42
C ALA A 114 -21.01 -1.13 -1.44
N GLY A 115 -21.55 -1.42 -0.25
CA GLY A 115 -21.69 -0.42 0.82
C GLY A 115 -20.35 0.16 1.26
N MET A 116 -19.36 -0.70 1.50
CA MET A 116 -17.99 -0.27 1.83
C MET A 116 -17.38 0.57 0.72
N ALA A 117 -17.53 0.18 -0.55
CA ALA A 117 -17.02 0.94 -1.70
C ALA A 117 -17.65 2.34 -1.76
N LEU A 118 -18.97 2.45 -1.58
CA LEU A 118 -19.69 3.72 -1.60
C LEU A 118 -19.21 4.65 -0.47
N CYS A 119 -19.12 4.13 0.76
CA CYS A 119 -18.64 4.88 1.91
C CYS A 119 -17.19 5.35 1.72
N ASN A 120 -16.33 4.50 1.16
CA ASN A 120 -14.91 4.81 0.93
C ASN A 120 -14.75 5.91 -0.14
N ILE A 121 -15.49 5.82 -1.25
CA ILE A 121 -15.52 6.85 -2.30
C ILE A 121 -16.05 8.18 -1.72
N ALA A 122 -17.16 8.15 -0.99
CA ALA A 122 -17.73 9.34 -0.39
C ALA A 122 -16.75 10.00 0.59
N GLY A 123 -16.12 9.21 1.47
CA GLY A 123 -15.11 9.68 2.42
C GLY A 123 -13.89 10.29 1.71
N ALA A 124 -13.38 9.64 0.65
CA ALA A 124 -12.25 10.14 -0.12
C ALA A 124 -12.56 11.47 -0.83
N VAL A 125 -13.72 11.58 -1.47
CA VAL A 125 -14.15 12.81 -2.17
C VAL A 125 -14.35 13.96 -1.18
N LEU A 126 -15.05 13.70 -0.06
CA LEU A 126 -15.26 14.70 0.99
C LEU A 126 -13.92 15.13 1.61
N GLY A 127 -13.05 14.17 1.96
CA GLY A 127 -11.73 14.42 2.51
C GLY A 127 -10.85 15.28 1.59
N ALA A 128 -10.77 14.93 0.31
CA ALA A 128 -10.00 15.68 -0.68
C ALA A 128 -10.55 17.10 -0.86
N ARG A 129 -11.88 17.27 -0.97
CA ARG A 129 -12.51 18.60 -1.08
C ARG A 129 -12.27 19.45 0.17
N MET A 130 -12.38 18.87 1.36
CA MET A 130 -12.10 19.59 2.62
C MET A 130 -10.63 19.99 2.74
N ALA A 131 -9.69 19.12 2.36
CA ALA A 131 -8.27 19.41 2.37
C ALA A 131 -7.90 20.55 1.43
N LEU A 132 -8.45 20.56 0.21
CA LEU A 132 -8.23 21.63 -0.76
C LEU A 132 -8.84 22.96 -0.31
N ARG A 133 -10.02 22.94 0.33
CA ARG A 133 -10.71 24.17 0.78
C ARG A 133 -10.11 24.81 2.03
N ARG A 134 -9.62 24.02 3.00
CA ARG A 134 -9.15 24.53 4.30
C ARG A 134 -7.62 24.62 4.42
N GLY A 135 -6.89 24.17 3.40
CA GLY A 135 -5.43 24.27 3.33
C GLY A 135 -4.70 23.31 4.28
N SER A 136 -3.37 23.43 4.29
CA SER A 136 -2.45 22.50 4.95
C SER A 136 -2.59 22.43 6.48
N GLY A 137 -2.99 23.52 7.13
CA GLY A 137 -3.21 23.57 8.59
C GLY A 137 -4.31 22.62 9.05
N PHE A 138 -5.45 22.59 8.34
CA PHE A 138 -6.55 21.67 8.64
C PHE A 138 -6.14 20.21 8.48
N VAL A 139 -5.42 19.90 7.40
CA VAL A 139 -4.91 18.54 7.14
C VAL A 139 -4.01 18.07 8.28
N ARG A 140 -3.13 18.95 8.77
CA ARG A 140 -2.22 18.63 9.88
C ARG A 140 -2.97 18.31 11.18
N VAL A 141 -4.03 19.06 11.50
CA VAL A 141 -4.86 18.81 12.69
C VAL A 141 -5.58 17.46 12.59
N VAL A 142 -6.23 17.19 11.45
CA VAL A 142 -6.93 15.92 11.23
C VAL A 142 -5.97 14.74 11.33
N LEU A 143 -4.79 14.84 10.72
CA LEU A 143 -3.75 13.81 10.81
C LEU A 143 -3.36 13.55 12.28
N LEU A 144 -3.11 14.62 13.05
CA LEU A 144 -2.71 14.49 14.46
C LEU A 144 -3.80 13.78 15.29
N VAL A 145 -5.07 14.16 15.08
CA VAL A 145 -6.22 13.52 15.75
C VAL A 145 -6.29 12.03 15.41
N VAL A 146 -6.16 11.68 14.13
CA VAL A 146 -6.22 10.27 13.68
C VAL A 146 -5.06 9.46 14.25
N VAL A 147 -3.84 10.02 14.26
CA VAL A 147 -2.66 9.36 14.85
C VAL A 147 -2.87 9.12 16.35
N VAL A 148 -3.32 10.13 17.10
CA VAL A 148 -3.58 9.99 18.54
C VAL A 148 -4.67 8.94 18.80
N ALA A 149 -5.74 8.94 18.01
CA ALA A 149 -6.80 7.93 18.12
C ALA A 149 -6.29 6.51 17.81
N LEU A 150 -5.42 6.36 16.80
CA LEU A 150 -4.78 5.08 16.46
C LEU A 150 -3.86 4.59 17.56
N VAL A 151 -3.03 5.47 18.15
CA VAL A 151 -2.16 5.12 19.27
C VAL A 151 -3.00 4.69 20.47
N ALA A 152 -4.06 5.43 20.80
CA ALA A 152 -4.97 5.08 21.89
C ALA A 152 -5.65 3.73 21.65
N LYS A 153 -6.17 3.49 20.43
CA LYS A 153 -6.77 2.20 20.06
C LYS A 153 -5.76 1.06 20.17
N LEU A 154 -4.58 1.22 19.57
CA LEU A 154 -3.57 0.16 19.56
C LEU A 154 -3.03 -0.13 20.96
N GLY A 155 -2.86 0.91 21.79
CA GLY A 155 -2.51 0.76 23.20
C GLY A 155 -3.59 0.01 23.97
N HIS A 156 -4.86 0.37 23.77
CA HIS A 156 -5.99 -0.35 24.36
C HIS A 156 -6.00 -1.82 23.92
N ASP A 157 -5.90 -2.09 22.61
CA ASP A 157 -5.87 -3.45 22.07
C ASP A 157 -4.66 -4.27 22.59
N GLN A 158 -3.52 -3.64 22.89
CA GLN A 158 -2.34 -4.31 23.46
C GLN A 158 -2.45 -4.61 24.96
N TRP A 159 -3.15 -3.76 25.72
CA TRP A 159 -3.29 -3.92 27.18
C TRP A 159 -4.54 -4.69 27.59
N VAL A 160 -5.62 -4.63 26.80
CA VAL A 160 -6.91 -5.27 27.13
C VAL A 160 -7.10 -6.62 26.45
N ALA A 161 -6.39 -6.91 25.34
CA ALA A 161 -6.41 -8.23 24.71
C ALA A 161 -5.29 -9.19 25.21
N ARG A 162 -4.73 -8.93 26.40
CA ARG A 162 -3.87 -9.87 27.13
C ARG A 162 -4.69 -10.67 28.12
#